data_AF-A0A7W1TFL3-F1
#
_entry.id   AF-A0A7W1TFL3-F1
#
_cell.length_a   1.000
_cell.length_b   1.000
_cell.length_c   1.000
_cell.angle_alpha   90.00
_cell.angle_beta   90.00
_cell.angle_gamma   90.00
#
_symmetry.space_group_name_H-M   'P 1'
#
loop_
_entity.id
_entity.type
_entity.pdbx_description
1 polymer ?
#
loop_
_entity_poly.entity_id
_entity_poly.type
_entity_poly.pdbx_seq_one_letter_code
_entity_poly.pdbx_strand_id
1 'polypeptide(L)'
;MRFLFRALILVAICSGAASAATVNWTGPATGNWSVASNWTPSGIPNFSNDVVIPAGVTTTVDLSIPINSLTSAGNVIITGQGTLFTSSVTMTGQLTLSGGTLASATLNTGTGGSYVCTGTNSTISGVTIATGTILDLSQINGTQLTVINSLTINGTMKVGSADGTRFAILSAADTQTWSGSGSILFGNTLSNQITLVATNMTLTTGVTIHGQSGQFNASNTGTTLA
;
A
#
# COMPACT_ATOMS: atom_id res chain seq x y z
N MET A 1 26.57 -34.80 58.51
CA MET A 1 26.97 -33.82 57.48
C MET A 1 26.62 -34.37 56.11
N ARG A 2 25.65 -33.78 55.42
CA ARG A 2 25.37 -34.03 53.99
C ARG A 2 25.06 -32.68 53.35
N PHE A 3 26.06 -32.10 52.69
CA PHE A 3 25.89 -30.88 51.90
C PHE A 3 25.40 -31.29 50.50
N LEU A 4 24.17 -30.88 50.14
CA LEU A 4 23.69 -30.95 48.76
C LEU A 4 24.17 -29.70 48.00
N PHE A 5 25.03 -29.89 47.00
CA PHE A 5 25.36 -28.88 46.00
C PHE A 5 24.24 -28.86 44.95
N ARG A 6 23.45 -27.78 44.88
CA ARG A 6 22.52 -27.53 43.77
C ARG A 6 23.25 -26.75 42.69
N ALA A 7 23.52 -27.37 41.55
CA ALA A 7 24.01 -26.69 40.36
C ALA A 7 22.86 -25.90 39.71
N LEU A 8 22.99 -24.57 39.66
CA LEU A 8 22.09 -23.70 38.91
C LEU A 8 22.63 -23.60 37.48
N ILE A 9 21.97 -24.23 36.51
CA ILE A 9 22.26 -24.04 35.08
C ILE A 9 21.59 -22.74 34.65
N LEU A 10 22.40 -21.73 34.33
CA LEU A 10 21.97 -20.49 33.72
C LEU A 10 21.83 -20.73 32.20
N VAL A 11 20.59 -20.87 31.71
CA VAL A 11 20.32 -20.88 30.27
C VAL A 11 20.34 -19.43 29.79
N ALA A 12 21.40 -19.04 29.10
CA ALA A 12 21.43 -17.77 28.38
C ALA A 12 20.50 -17.88 27.16
N ILE A 13 19.30 -17.31 27.25
CA ILE A 13 18.44 -17.08 26.09
C ILE A 13 19.08 -15.94 25.31
N CYS A 14 19.85 -16.28 24.28
CA CYS A 14 20.33 -15.30 23.32
C CYS A 14 19.12 -14.88 22.46
N SER A 15 18.39 -13.85 22.88
CA SER A 15 17.37 -13.21 22.05
C SER A 15 18.04 -12.38 20.96
N GLY A 16 18.64 -13.06 19.98
CA GLY A 16 19.04 -12.40 18.74
C GLY A 16 17.77 -11.88 18.07
N ALA A 17 17.78 -10.63 17.62
CA ALA A 17 16.70 -10.12 16.77
C ALA A 17 16.60 -11.03 15.54
N ALA A 18 15.48 -11.74 15.39
CA ALA A 18 15.21 -12.51 14.19
C ALA A 18 15.05 -11.52 13.03
N SER A 19 16.03 -11.47 12.13
CA SER A 19 15.90 -10.72 10.88
C SER A 19 15.03 -11.52 9.93
N ALA A 20 14.12 -10.85 9.23
CA ALA A 20 13.40 -11.46 8.11
C ALA A 20 14.39 -11.96 7.05
N ALA A 21 14.05 -13.08 6.42
CA ALA A 21 14.91 -13.69 5.40
C ALA A 21 14.63 -13.05 4.03
N THR A 22 15.68 -12.61 3.34
CA THR A 22 15.52 -12.00 2.01
C THR A 22 15.15 -13.04 0.95
N VAL A 23 14.09 -12.77 0.18
CA VAL A 23 13.67 -13.55 -0.98
C VAL A 23 13.69 -12.66 -2.22
N ASN A 24 14.47 -13.08 -3.21
CA ASN A 24 14.71 -12.30 -4.42
C ASN A 24 13.92 -12.87 -5.58
N TRP A 25 13.34 -12.00 -6.41
CA TRP A 25 12.83 -12.41 -7.71
C TRP A 25 13.99 -12.75 -8.64
N THR A 26 14.01 -13.99 -9.12
CA THR A 26 14.95 -14.53 -10.10
C THR A 26 14.24 -15.13 -11.31
N GLY A 27 12.92 -14.92 -11.39
CA GLY A 27 12.07 -15.39 -12.47
C GLY A 27 12.23 -14.60 -13.78
N PRO A 28 11.36 -14.86 -14.76
CA PRO A 28 11.34 -14.15 -16.04
C PRO A 28 11.11 -12.65 -15.90
N ALA A 29 11.32 -11.91 -16.99
CA ALA A 29 11.06 -10.47 -17.07
C ALA A 29 9.60 -10.09 -16.80
N THR A 30 8.67 -11.02 -17.06
CA THR A 30 7.26 -10.90 -16.66
C THR A 30 6.81 -12.19 -15.98
N GLY A 31 6.14 -12.11 -14.83
CA GLY A 31 5.67 -13.33 -14.16
C GLY A 31 4.89 -13.11 -12.87
N ASN A 32 4.28 -14.20 -12.41
CA ASN A 32 3.43 -14.24 -11.23
C ASN A 32 4.20 -14.60 -9.95
N TRP A 33 3.79 -14.00 -8.83
CA TRP A 33 4.34 -14.26 -7.50
C TRP A 33 4.00 -15.65 -6.99
N SER A 34 2.89 -16.25 -7.47
CA SER A 34 2.48 -17.62 -7.14
C SER A 34 3.43 -18.73 -7.64
N VAL A 35 4.36 -18.42 -8.54
CA VAL A 35 5.29 -19.41 -9.11
C VAL A 35 6.54 -19.53 -8.23
N ALA A 36 6.60 -20.57 -7.40
CA ALA A 36 7.68 -20.79 -6.41
C ALA A 36 9.10 -20.83 -7.02
N SER A 37 9.24 -21.24 -8.28
CA SER A 37 10.54 -21.29 -8.98
C SER A 37 11.04 -19.91 -9.45
N ASN A 38 10.22 -18.86 -9.38
CA ASN A 38 10.61 -17.49 -9.71
C ASN A 38 11.34 -16.77 -8.56
N TRP A 39 11.52 -17.44 -7.43
CA TRP A 39 12.06 -16.88 -6.20
C TRP A 39 13.33 -17.61 -5.77
N THR A 40 14.26 -16.86 -5.16
CA THR A 40 15.47 -17.39 -4.54
C THR A 40 15.64 -16.82 -3.13
N PRO A 41 15.74 -17.66 -2.07
CA PRO A 41 15.60 -19.12 -2.07
C PRO A 41 14.26 -19.60 -2.64
N SER A 42 14.22 -20.81 -3.20
CA SER A 42 13.01 -21.33 -3.85
C SER A 42 11.85 -21.46 -2.86
N GLY A 43 10.69 -20.93 -3.25
CA GLY A 43 9.50 -20.88 -2.41
C GLY A 43 8.73 -19.59 -2.64
N ILE A 44 7.41 -19.64 -2.47
CA ILE A 44 6.58 -18.44 -2.47
C ILE A 44 6.93 -17.64 -1.20
N PRO A 45 7.15 -16.31 -1.28
CA PRO A 45 7.38 -15.48 -0.10
C PRO A 45 6.26 -15.62 0.94
N ASN A 46 6.59 -15.38 2.20
CA ASN A 46 5.63 -15.35 3.30
C ASN A 46 5.97 -14.23 4.29
N PHE A 47 5.19 -14.12 5.37
CA PHE A 47 5.26 -13.02 6.34
C PHE A 47 6.65 -12.83 6.98
N SER A 48 7.52 -13.83 6.93
CA SER A 48 8.89 -13.77 7.44
C SER A 48 9.91 -13.27 6.42
N ASN A 49 9.48 -12.90 5.21
CA ASN A 49 10.38 -12.57 4.11
C ASN A 49 10.42 -11.08 3.76
N ASP A 50 11.63 -10.59 3.53
CA ASP A 50 11.89 -9.33 2.86
C ASP A 50 12.01 -9.60 1.35
N VAL A 51 11.03 -9.13 0.58
CA VAL A 51 10.96 -9.36 -0.85
C VAL A 51 11.76 -8.30 -1.60
N VAL A 52 12.65 -8.75 -2.50
CA VAL A 52 13.44 -7.89 -3.37
C VAL A 52 13.16 -8.20 -4.83
N ILE A 53 12.76 -7.17 -5.59
CA ILE A 53 12.52 -7.28 -7.04
C ILE A 53 13.57 -6.44 -7.79
N PRO A 54 14.36 -7.03 -8.70
CA PRO A 54 15.40 -6.31 -9.43
C PRO A 54 14.79 -5.37 -10.49
N ALA A 55 15.60 -4.46 -11.03
CA ALA A 55 15.19 -3.62 -12.16
C ALA A 55 14.96 -4.46 -13.43
N GLY A 56 14.19 -3.92 -14.37
CA GLY A 56 13.97 -4.53 -15.69
C GLY A 56 12.96 -5.68 -15.71
N VAL A 57 12.31 -5.98 -14.58
CA VAL A 57 11.22 -6.97 -14.52
C VAL A 57 9.88 -6.31 -14.16
N THR A 58 8.79 -6.97 -14.53
CA THR A 58 7.42 -6.63 -14.11
C THR A 58 6.79 -7.87 -13.50
N THR A 59 6.49 -7.81 -12.21
CA THR A 59 5.96 -8.95 -11.46
C THR A 59 4.51 -8.72 -11.07
N THR A 60 3.75 -9.81 -10.95
CA THR A 60 2.32 -9.75 -10.67
C THR A 60 2.01 -10.42 -9.35
N VAL A 61 1.41 -9.66 -8.42
CA VAL A 61 0.74 -10.22 -7.24
C VAL A 61 -0.62 -10.75 -7.69
N ASP A 62 -0.70 -12.07 -7.86
CA ASP A 62 -1.85 -12.82 -8.36
C ASP A 62 -2.53 -13.69 -7.29
N LEU A 63 -2.08 -13.55 -6.03
CA LEU A 63 -2.59 -14.27 -4.87
C LEU A 63 -2.63 -13.36 -3.63
N SER A 64 -3.29 -13.83 -2.58
CA SER A 64 -3.20 -13.19 -1.26
C SER A 64 -1.94 -13.66 -0.55
N ILE A 65 -1.02 -12.74 -0.25
CA ILE A 65 0.30 -13.06 0.27
C ILE A 65 0.72 -12.04 1.35
N PRO A 66 1.01 -12.50 2.59
CA PRO A 66 1.69 -11.69 3.57
C PRO A 66 3.20 -11.77 3.37
N ILE A 67 3.89 -10.64 3.46
CA ILE A 67 5.35 -10.52 3.47
C ILE A 67 5.77 -9.53 4.57
N ASN A 68 7.04 -9.53 4.95
CA ASN A 68 7.54 -8.55 5.92
C ASN A 68 7.67 -7.16 5.27
N SER A 69 8.43 -7.07 4.17
CA SER A 69 8.68 -5.84 3.44
C SER A 69 8.85 -6.09 1.93
N LEU A 70 8.65 -5.05 1.11
CA LEU A 70 8.94 -5.06 -0.32
C LEU A 70 9.92 -3.94 -0.68
N THR A 71 11.04 -4.29 -1.30
CA THR A 71 11.93 -3.34 -1.99
C THR A 71 11.98 -3.70 -3.48
N SER A 72 11.56 -2.81 -4.36
CA SER A 72 11.46 -3.12 -5.79
C SER A 72 12.03 -2.03 -6.67
N ALA A 73 13.03 -2.40 -7.47
CA ALA A 73 13.51 -1.62 -8.60
C ALA A 73 12.80 -1.97 -9.92
N GLY A 74 12.10 -3.10 -9.94
CA GLY A 74 11.18 -3.48 -11.02
C GLY A 74 9.78 -2.92 -10.80
N ASN A 75 8.89 -3.27 -11.74
CA ASN A 75 7.47 -2.97 -11.62
C ASN A 75 6.74 -4.09 -10.87
N VAL A 76 5.72 -3.72 -10.11
CA VAL A 76 4.85 -4.65 -9.38
C VAL A 76 3.40 -4.29 -9.69
N ILE A 77 2.63 -5.26 -10.15
CA ILE A 77 1.20 -5.11 -10.44
C ILE A 77 0.41 -5.93 -9.43
N ILE A 78 -0.47 -5.29 -8.67
CA ILE A 78 -1.43 -5.98 -7.80
C ILE A 78 -2.75 -6.05 -8.54
N THR A 79 -3.10 -7.25 -8.99
CA THR A 79 -4.31 -7.50 -9.80
C THR A 79 -5.52 -7.74 -8.94
N GLY A 80 -6.73 -7.75 -9.51
CA GLY A 80 -7.97 -8.05 -8.77
C GLY A 80 -8.03 -9.39 -8.04
N GLN A 81 -7.12 -10.33 -8.32
CA GLN A 81 -6.98 -11.59 -7.60
C GLN A 81 -5.95 -11.50 -6.44
N GLY A 82 -5.12 -10.46 -6.45
CA GLY A 82 -4.00 -10.27 -5.52
C GLY A 82 -4.35 -9.41 -4.32
N THR A 83 -3.85 -9.83 -3.16
CA THR A 83 -3.77 -8.98 -1.97
C THR A 83 -2.36 -9.06 -1.40
N LEU A 84 -1.69 -7.91 -1.29
CA LEU A 84 -0.38 -7.82 -0.67
C LEU A 84 -0.52 -7.25 0.74
N PHE A 85 -0.19 -8.06 1.76
CA PHE A 85 -0.02 -7.58 3.13
C PHE A 85 1.46 -7.39 3.40
N THR A 86 1.87 -6.17 3.76
CA THR A 86 3.28 -5.85 4.03
C THR A 86 3.38 -4.65 4.96
N SER A 87 4.43 -4.59 5.80
CA SER A 87 4.65 -3.45 6.69
C SER A 87 5.19 -2.23 5.93
N SER A 88 5.98 -2.45 4.89
CA SER A 88 6.58 -1.39 4.09
C SER A 88 6.71 -1.79 2.63
N VAL A 89 6.62 -0.77 1.78
CA VAL A 89 6.94 -0.84 0.35
C VAL A 89 7.89 0.30 0.03
N THR A 90 9.02 -0.02 -0.59
CA THR A 90 9.97 0.95 -1.13
C THR A 90 10.15 0.70 -2.61
N MET A 91 9.75 1.66 -3.43
CA MET A 91 9.81 1.54 -4.89
C MET A 91 10.86 2.49 -5.47
N THR A 92 11.72 1.98 -6.36
CA THR A 92 12.41 2.78 -7.39
C THR A 92 11.86 2.50 -8.80
N GLY A 93 11.10 1.41 -8.97
CA GLY A 93 10.21 1.17 -10.11
C GLY A 93 8.77 1.65 -9.87
N GLN A 94 7.78 1.06 -10.54
CA GLN A 94 6.37 1.40 -10.35
C GLN A 94 5.58 0.29 -9.64
N LEU A 95 4.78 0.65 -8.63
CA LEU A 95 3.72 -0.21 -8.11
C LEU A 95 2.37 0.24 -8.67
N THR A 96 1.63 -0.70 -9.27
CA THR A 96 0.32 -0.46 -9.89
C THR A 96 -0.76 -1.26 -9.17
N LEU A 97 -1.73 -0.55 -8.59
CA LEU A 97 -2.99 -1.13 -8.12
C LEU A 97 -3.95 -1.27 -9.31
N SER A 98 -4.06 -2.48 -9.83
CA SER A 98 -4.92 -2.85 -10.96
C SER A 98 -6.07 -3.75 -10.49
N GLY A 99 -6.90 -3.20 -9.60
CA GLY A 99 -8.06 -3.86 -9.01
C GLY A 99 -7.77 -4.69 -7.75
N GLY A 100 -6.49 -4.84 -7.38
CA GLY A 100 -6.08 -5.59 -6.20
C GLY A 100 -6.06 -4.77 -4.91
N THR A 101 -5.61 -5.42 -3.83
CA THR A 101 -5.53 -4.82 -2.48
C THR A 101 -4.09 -4.69 -1.98
N LEU A 102 -3.74 -3.52 -1.45
CA LEU A 102 -2.50 -3.31 -0.68
C LEU A 102 -2.86 -2.97 0.77
N ALA A 103 -2.33 -3.74 1.72
CA ALA A 103 -2.72 -3.66 3.12
C ALA A 103 -1.52 -3.46 4.06
N SER A 104 -1.73 -2.63 5.08
CA SER A 104 -0.82 -2.32 6.20
C SER A 104 0.49 -1.65 5.82
N ALA A 105 0.65 -1.28 4.55
CA ALA A 105 1.91 -0.80 4.01
C ALA A 105 2.18 0.67 4.34
N THR A 106 3.43 0.96 4.72
CA THR A 106 4.00 2.30 4.57
C THR A 106 4.66 2.43 3.20
N LEU A 107 4.16 3.33 2.36
CA LEU A 107 4.67 3.58 1.00
C LEU A 107 5.81 4.58 1.05
N ASN A 108 6.97 4.19 0.54
CA ASN A 108 8.17 5.01 0.45
C ASN A 108 8.65 5.10 -1.00
N THR A 109 8.99 6.30 -1.45
CA THR A 109 9.48 6.53 -2.81
C THR A 109 10.99 6.65 -2.81
N GLY A 110 11.68 5.67 -3.38
CA GLY A 110 13.06 5.80 -3.79
C GLY A 110 13.19 6.61 -5.09
N THR A 111 14.41 6.90 -5.51
CA THR A 111 14.67 7.67 -6.74
C THR A 111 13.98 7.05 -7.96
N GLY A 112 13.08 7.79 -8.62
CA GLY A 112 12.32 7.34 -9.79
C GLY A 112 11.10 6.49 -9.49
N GLY A 113 10.84 6.17 -8.21
CA GLY A 113 9.73 5.33 -7.80
C GLY A 113 8.36 5.97 -7.99
N SER A 114 7.34 5.16 -8.27
CA SER A 114 5.96 5.65 -8.36
C SER A 114 4.94 4.64 -7.83
N TYR A 115 3.83 5.16 -7.31
CA TYR A 115 2.66 4.39 -6.93
C TYR A 115 1.47 4.91 -7.72
N VAL A 116 0.81 4.02 -8.46
CA VAL A 116 -0.33 4.40 -9.30
C VAL A 116 -1.51 3.48 -9.06
N CYS A 117 -2.70 4.02 -9.21
CA CYS A 117 -3.93 3.24 -9.31
C CYS A 117 -4.47 3.36 -10.72
N THR A 118 -4.80 2.22 -11.31
CA THR A 118 -5.39 2.12 -12.65
C THR A 118 -6.67 1.29 -12.67
N GLY A 119 -6.97 0.58 -11.57
CA GLY A 119 -8.18 -0.21 -11.42
C GLY A 119 -9.43 0.62 -11.10
N THR A 120 -10.59 0.04 -11.37
CA THR A 120 -11.91 0.58 -10.98
C THR A 120 -12.45 -0.06 -9.70
N ASN A 121 -11.66 -0.94 -9.08
CA ASN A 121 -12.00 -1.75 -7.91
C ASN A 121 -10.78 -2.00 -7.01
N SER A 122 -9.77 -1.12 -7.04
CA SER A 122 -8.57 -1.25 -6.20
C SER A 122 -8.88 -0.88 -4.76
N THR A 123 -8.14 -1.48 -3.81
CA THR A 123 -8.30 -1.20 -2.37
C THR A 123 -6.95 -0.91 -1.70
N ILE A 124 -6.94 0.07 -0.80
CA ILE A 124 -5.90 0.22 0.22
C ILE A 124 -6.49 0.04 1.62
N SER A 125 -5.78 -0.67 2.49
CA SER A 125 -6.25 -1.02 3.83
C SER A 125 -5.21 -0.63 4.88
N GLY A 126 -5.48 0.37 5.71
CA GLY A 126 -4.55 0.78 6.78
C GLY A 126 -3.17 1.22 6.25
N VAL A 127 -3.16 1.90 5.11
CA VAL A 127 -1.92 2.33 4.44
C VAL A 127 -1.43 3.67 5.00
N THR A 128 -0.11 3.85 5.03
CA THR A 128 0.54 5.14 5.27
C THR A 128 1.27 5.58 4.00
N ILE A 129 1.00 6.79 3.52
CA ILE A 129 1.73 7.43 2.43
C ILE A 129 2.80 8.31 3.06
N ALA A 130 4.08 7.92 2.95
CA ALA A 130 5.17 8.66 3.57
C ALA A 130 5.40 10.03 2.92
N THR A 131 6.09 10.92 3.62
CA THR A 131 6.48 12.23 3.10
C THR A 131 7.30 12.08 1.82
N GLY A 132 7.01 12.90 0.81
CA GLY A 132 7.65 12.84 -0.51
C GLY A 132 7.11 11.73 -1.42
N THR A 133 6.23 10.85 -0.95
CA THR A 133 5.58 9.83 -1.76
C THR A 133 4.29 10.34 -2.40
N ILE A 134 4.07 9.98 -3.66
CA ILE A 134 2.84 10.26 -4.40
C ILE A 134 2.14 8.94 -4.72
N LEU A 135 0.87 8.85 -4.34
CA LEU A 135 -0.07 7.84 -4.85
C LEU A 135 -0.99 8.51 -5.89
N ASP A 136 -0.88 8.07 -7.14
CA ASP A 136 -1.48 8.76 -8.28
C ASP A 136 -2.66 7.97 -8.88
N LEU A 137 -3.88 8.51 -8.74
CA LEU A 137 -5.10 7.95 -9.33
C LEU A 137 -5.47 8.62 -10.66
N SER A 138 -4.61 9.50 -11.19
CA SER A 138 -4.89 10.26 -12.43
C SER A 138 -4.55 9.52 -13.71
N GLN A 139 -4.05 8.28 -13.63
CA GLN A 139 -3.49 7.57 -14.78
C GLN A 139 -4.56 7.17 -15.80
N ILE A 140 -5.71 6.67 -15.34
CA ILE A 140 -6.81 6.17 -16.19
C ILE A 140 -8.11 6.90 -15.84
N ASN A 141 -8.90 7.24 -16.85
CA ASN A 141 -10.21 7.85 -16.65
C ASN A 141 -11.15 6.89 -15.91
N GLY A 142 -11.78 7.37 -14.83
CA GLY A 142 -12.69 6.55 -14.02
C GLY A 142 -11.99 5.61 -13.04
N THR A 143 -10.71 5.86 -12.73
CA THR A 143 -9.99 5.15 -11.66
C THR A 143 -10.77 5.26 -10.36
N GLN A 144 -10.91 4.15 -9.63
CA GLN A 144 -11.55 4.13 -8.31
C GLN A 144 -10.66 3.41 -7.31
N LEU A 145 -10.43 4.04 -6.16
CA LEU A 145 -9.69 3.47 -5.05
C LEU A 145 -10.54 3.48 -3.79
N THR A 146 -10.73 2.32 -3.17
CA THR A 146 -11.42 2.19 -1.89
C THR A 146 -10.40 2.19 -0.76
N VAL A 147 -10.68 2.96 0.30
CA VAL A 147 -9.91 3.01 1.52
C VAL A 147 -10.70 2.32 2.62
N ILE A 148 -10.08 1.32 3.24
CA ILE A 148 -10.59 0.65 4.45
C ILE A 148 -9.54 0.73 5.57
N ASN A 149 -9.96 0.52 6.82
CA ASN A 149 -9.08 0.49 8.00
C ASN A 149 -8.21 1.74 8.18
N SER A 150 -8.77 2.94 7.96
CA SER A 150 -8.09 4.23 8.10
C SER A 150 -6.90 4.43 7.16
N LEU A 151 -6.42 5.68 7.07
CA LEU A 151 -5.36 6.09 6.15
C LEU A 151 -4.51 7.19 6.80
N THR A 152 -3.20 7.10 6.61
CA THR A 152 -2.27 8.18 7.01
C THR A 152 -1.63 8.79 5.78
N ILE A 153 -1.79 10.08 5.59
CA ILE A 153 -1.35 10.85 4.44
C ILE A 153 -0.30 11.85 4.91
N ASN A 154 0.98 11.51 4.74
CA ASN A 154 2.11 12.44 4.94
C ASN A 154 2.74 12.90 3.61
N GLY A 155 2.47 12.16 2.53
CA GLY A 155 2.78 12.52 1.14
C GLY A 155 1.59 13.14 0.42
N THR A 156 1.39 12.78 -0.85
CA THR A 156 0.30 13.30 -1.68
C THR A 156 -0.50 12.18 -2.35
N MET A 157 -1.82 12.30 -2.31
CA MET A 157 -2.72 11.55 -3.19
C MET A 157 -3.20 12.46 -4.32
N LYS A 158 -3.04 12.04 -5.58
CA LYS A 158 -3.61 12.76 -6.73
C LYS A 158 -4.92 12.12 -7.14
N VAL A 159 -5.99 12.91 -7.23
CA VAL A 159 -7.33 12.45 -7.60
C VAL A 159 -7.76 13.14 -8.89
N GLY A 160 -7.60 12.42 -10.00
CA GLY A 160 -7.84 12.92 -11.36
C GLY A 160 -6.69 13.74 -11.94
N SER A 161 -6.71 13.95 -13.25
CA SER A 161 -5.64 14.61 -13.98
C SER A 161 -5.76 16.12 -13.95
N ALA A 162 -4.62 16.81 -13.91
CA ALA A 162 -4.54 18.27 -13.91
C ALA A 162 -5.01 18.91 -15.23
N ASP A 163 -4.93 18.16 -16.34
CA ASP A 163 -5.41 18.57 -17.67
C ASP A 163 -6.94 18.44 -17.82
N GLY A 164 -7.64 17.89 -16.83
CA GLY A 164 -9.09 17.71 -16.84
C GLY A 164 -9.63 16.56 -17.70
N THR A 165 -8.74 15.75 -18.30
CA THR A 165 -9.13 14.65 -19.20
C THR A 165 -9.56 13.38 -18.47
N ARG A 166 -9.15 13.19 -17.22
CA ARG A 166 -9.35 11.95 -16.46
C ARG A 166 -9.85 12.28 -15.06
N PHE A 167 -11.00 11.74 -14.69
CA PHE A 167 -11.48 11.82 -13.31
C PHE A 167 -11.07 10.59 -12.50
N ALA A 168 -11.02 10.74 -11.18
CA ALA A 168 -10.85 9.63 -10.25
C ALA A 168 -11.76 9.76 -9.02
N ILE A 169 -12.02 8.61 -8.39
CA ILE A 169 -12.88 8.48 -7.22
C ILE A 169 -12.05 7.88 -6.08
N LEU A 170 -12.06 8.54 -4.93
CA LEU A 170 -11.52 8.02 -3.69
C LEU A 170 -12.66 7.70 -2.73
N SER A 171 -12.90 6.43 -2.45
CA SER A 171 -14.01 5.97 -1.62
C SER A 171 -13.55 5.67 -0.20
N ALA A 172 -14.14 6.33 0.79
CA ALA A 172 -13.94 6.05 2.21
C ALA A 172 -14.98 5.00 2.67
N ALA A 173 -14.56 3.76 2.91
CA ALA A 173 -15.43 2.66 3.34
C ALA A 173 -15.23 2.28 4.81
N ASP A 174 -16.30 1.83 5.47
CA ASP A 174 -16.36 1.63 6.94
C ASP A 174 -16.07 2.92 7.72
N THR A 175 -16.05 2.88 9.06
CA THR A 175 -15.63 4.08 9.81
C THR A 175 -14.16 4.39 9.52
N GLN A 176 -13.89 5.62 9.07
CA GLN A 176 -12.57 6.04 8.61
C GLN A 176 -12.01 7.17 9.48
N THR A 177 -10.72 7.10 9.76
CA THR A 177 -9.92 8.26 10.19
C THR A 177 -8.80 8.48 9.18
N TRP A 178 -8.81 9.63 8.52
CA TRP A 178 -7.73 10.03 7.62
C TRP A 178 -6.87 11.06 8.34
N SER A 179 -5.60 10.73 8.52
CA SER A 179 -4.67 11.50 9.34
C SER A 179 -3.38 11.86 8.62
N GLY A 180 -2.48 12.58 9.29
CA GLY A 180 -1.17 12.97 8.77
C GLY A 180 -1.07 14.46 8.44
N SER A 181 0.01 14.82 7.73
CA SER A 181 0.36 16.22 7.40
C SER A 181 0.46 16.51 5.89
N GLY A 182 0.02 15.57 5.07
CA GLY A 182 0.14 15.58 3.62
C GLY A 182 -1.08 16.18 2.92
N SER A 183 -1.24 15.83 1.64
CA SER A 183 -2.33 16.38 0.82
C SER A 183 -3.10 15.36 -0.01
N ILE A 184 -4.37 15.67 -0.23
CA ILE A 184 -5.15 15.14 -1.35
C ILE A 184 -5.32 16.28 -2.36
N LEU A 185 -4.80 16.07 -3.57
CA LEU A 185 -4.78 17.03 -4.66
C LEU A 185 -5.76 16.60 -5.76
N PHE A 186 -6.83 17.36 -5.93
CA PHE A 186 -7.78 17.21 -7.01
C PHE A 186 -7.26 17.79 -8.34
N GLY A 187 -7.50 17.04 -9.42
CA GLY A 187 -7.30 17.48 -10.80
C GLY A 187 -8.34 18.49 -11.27
N ASN A 188 -8.47 18.65 -12.59
CA ASN A 188 -9.33 19.67 -13.21
C ASN A 188 -10.60 19.09 -13.85
N THR A 189 -11.31 18.22 -13.15
CA THR A 189 -12.62 17.73 -13.58
C THR A 189 -13.59 17.71 -12.40
N LEU A 190 -14.82 18.18 -12.63
CA LEU A 190 -15.87 18.22 -11.60
C LEU A 190 -16.31 16.83 -11.14
N SER A 191 -16.00 15.78 -11.92
CA SER A 191 -16.28 14.39 -11.56
C SER A 191 -15.26 13.78 -10.60
N ASN A 192 -14.18 14.50 -10.28
CA ASN A 192 -13.29 14.09 -9.21
C ASN A 192 -14.03 14.12 -7.88
N GLN A 193 -13.91 13.06 -7.08
CA GLN A 193 -14.64 13.01 -5.83
C GLN A 193 -13.95 12.19 -4.75
N ILE A 194 -14.17 12.62 -3.52
CA ILE A 194 -14.09 11.77 -2.34
C ILE A 194 -15.52 11.37 -1.99
N THR A 195 -15.78 10.06 -1.97
CA THR A 195 -17.10 9.51 -1.67
C THR A 195 -17.08 8.78 -0.34
N LEU A 196 -17.93 9.21 0.57
CA LEU A 196 -18.16 8.59 1.86
C LEU A 196 -19.21 7.49 1.71
N VAL A 197 -18.75 6.24 1.66
CA VAL A 197 -19.61 5.06 1.85
C VAL A 197 -19.60 4.58 3.31
N ALA A 198 -18.71 5.15 4.12
CA ALA A 198 -18.63 5.10 5.57
C ALA A 198 -19.89 5.63 6.29
N THR A 199 -20.16 5.10 7.48
CA THR A 199 -21.06 5.76 8.44
C THR A 199 -20.44 7.00 9.05
N ASN A 200 -19.14 6.96 9.37
CA ASN A 200 -18.42 8.08 9.97
C ASN A 200 -17.05 8.25 9.30
N MET A 201 -16.69 9.48 8.93
CA MET A 201 -15.33 9.85 8.53
C MET A 201 -14.83 10.97 9.41
N THR A 202 -13.59 10.84 9.85
CA THR A 202 -12.84 11.90 10.53
C THR A 202 -11.64 12.29 9.69
N LEU A 203 -11.47 13.59 9.44
CA LEU A 203 -10.26 14.14 8.83
C LEU A 203 -9.48 14.91 9.89
N THR A 204 -8.30 14.40 10.28
CA THR A 204 -7.55 15.07 11.35
C THR A 204 -6.92 16.37 10.88
N THR A 205 -6.75 17.31 11.82
CA THR A 205 -6.05 18.58 11.58
C THR A 205 -4.61 18.32 11.11
N GLY A 206 -4.33 18.57 9.84
CA GLY A 206 -3.01 18.36 9.23
C GLY A 206 -3.08 17.90 7.77
N VAL A 207 -4.13 17.16 7.40
CA VAL A 207 -4.36 16.77 6.00
C VAL A 207 -4.96 17.95 5.24
N THR A 208 -4.33 18.34 4.15
CA THR A 208 -4.83 19.40 3.26
C THR A 208 -5.56 18.79 2.07
N ILE A 209 -6.77 19.26 1.78
CA ILE A 209 -7.52 18.84 0.59
C ILE A 209 -7.74 20.05 -0.29
N HIS A 210 -7.19 20.02 -1.50
CA HIS A 210 -7.14 21.18 -2.39
C HIS A 210 -7.07 20.72 -3.85
N GLY A 211 -7.03 21.66 -4.80
CA GLY A 211 -6.91 21.37 -6.22
C GLY A 211 -7.75 22.32 -7.06
N GLN A 212 -8.04 21.94 -8.30
CA GLN A 212 -8.85 22.78 -9.21
C GLN A 212 -10.34 22.43 -9.12
N SER A 213 -10.69 21.16 -9.29
CA SER A 213 -12.08 20.70 -9.32
C SER A 213 -12.21 19.35 -8.61
N GLY A 214 -13.06 19.30 -7.58
CA GLY A 214 -13.38 18.07 -6.87
C GLY A 214 -14.56 18.24 -5.91
N GLN A 215 -15.21 17.13 -5.58
CA GLN A 215 -16.40 17.08 -4.73
C GLN A 215 -16.19 16.18 -3.52
N PHE A 216 -16.96 16.47 -2.46
CA PHE A 216 -17.18 15.56 -1.34
C PHE A 216 -18.62 15.10 -1.36
N ASN A 217 -18.81 13.79 -1.50
CA ASN A 217 -20.13 13.18 -1.63
C ASN A 217 -20.36 12.19 -0.49
N ALA A 218 -21.54 12.22 0.11
CA ALA A 218 -22.02 11.18 1.02
C ALA A 218 -23.10 10.38 0.30
N SER A 219 -22.95 9.06 0.24
CA SER A 219 -23.88 8.18 -0.48
C SER A 219 -24.84 7.40 0.43
N ASN A 220 -24.67 7.50 1.76
CA ASN A 220 -25.50 6.80 2.75
C ASN A 220 -26.18 7.80 3.71
N THR A 221 -27.39 7.46 4.16
CA THR A 221 -28.12 8.26 5.15
C THR A 221 -27.38 8.24 6.49
N GLY A 222 -27.21 9.43 7.10
CA GLY A 222 -26.56 9.56 8.42
C GLY A 222 -25.04 9.58 8.38
N THR A 223 -24.42 9.61 7.19
CA THR A 223 -22.97 9.80 7.07
C THR A 223 -22.54 11.16 7.62
N THR A 224 -21.55 11.17 8.52
CA THR A 224 -20.95 12.40 9.06
C THR A 224 -19.49 12.53 8.63
N LEU A 225 -19.08 13.75 8.29
CA LEU A 225 -17.68 14.17 8.18
C LEU A 225 -17.36 15.09 9.37
N ALA A 226 -16.39 14.68 10.18
CA ALA A 226 -15.93 15.40 11.38
C ALA A 226 -14.47 15.83 11.24
#